data_AF-A0A2N2PXZ4-F1
#
_entry.id   AF-A0A2N2PXZ4-F1
#
_cell.length_a   1.000
_cell.length_b   1.000
_cell.length_c   1.000
_cell.angle_alpha   90.00
_cell.angle_beta   90.00
_cell.angle_gamma   90.00
#
_symmetry.space_group_name_H-M   'P 1'
#
loop_
_entity.id
_entity.type
_entity.pdbx_description
1 polymer ?
#
loop_
_entity_poly.entity_id
_entity_poly.type
_entity_poly.pdbx_seq_one_letter_code
_entity_poly.pdbx_strand_id
1 'polypeptide(L)'
;MAEWRRPCAGVPVRAGRLDCRSRAENSGASLSARLKRPHLGKSERDVKNAPRTRSTPLADIIRIEHIARYDGQPVTLQGWLQLKTGKGKLQFLRVRDGTGVIQAVIFQGSVTPELLEAAKRLPLESSLVVTGVVKADPRAPGIPGGYELGVTDLQVVQESAEYPIGPKEHGVEFLMDNRHLWLRSNRQWAILRVRATIIKAMRDWLDDNGFILVDTPILTPSAAEGTTTLFQTDFHGEPAFLAQTGQLYNEANIFAVGKTYCFGPTFRAEKSKTRRHLQEFWMVEPEIAFCKLEDLLEIEEQYVSYIVQITLAERANELKLLERDTTALAKVIAPFPRISYDDAVAMINAAAARGVTVPPNDEPLPAIAWGDDFGAPAETFVASQFDRPVFVHHYPSAIKAFYMEPEPGRAEVCRSADLLAPEGYGEIIGGSERMSDPDVLLAAIDRHGLPRQAYAWYIDLRRYGSAPHSGFGLGVERTVAWICGLDHIRETIAFPRMLNRLNP
;
A
#
# COMPACT_ATOMS: atom_id res chain seq x y z
N MET A 1 4.65 39.01 11.24
CA MET A 1 5.77 38.48 12.04
C MET A 1 5.19 37.80 13.26
N ALA A 2 5.05 36.47 13.21
CA ALA A 2 4.61 35.64 14.33
C ALA A 2 5.37 34.32 14.23
N GLU A 3 6.23 34.08 15.23
CA GLU A 3 7.16 32.95 15.32
C GLU A 3 6.42 31.64 15.63
N TRP A 4 6.58 30.65 14.75
CA TRP A 4 6.19 29.28 15.02
C TRP A 4 7.23 28.62 15.95
N ARG A 5 6.80 28.26 17.16
CA ARG A 5 7.60 27.45 18.10
C ARG A 5 7.72 26.02 17.56
N ARG A 6 8.97 25.53 17.45
CA ARG A 6 9.31 24.15 17.13
C ARG A 6 8.82 23.18 18.23
N PRO A 7 8.36 21.96 17.91
CA PRO A 7 8.19 20.92 18.91
C PRO A 7 9.55 20.38 19.35
N CYS A 8 9.75 20.29 20.66
CA CYS A 8 10.93 19.70 21.28
C CYS A 8 11.03 18.20 21.00
N ALA A 9 12.25 17.74 20.71
CA ALA A 9 12.63 16.34 20.59
C ALA A 9 12.39 15.58 21.90
N GLY A 10 11.68 14.45 21.82
CA GLY A 10 11.43 13.53 22.92
C GLY A 10 12.67 12.69 23.28
N VAL A 11 12.96 12.65 24.57
CA VAL A 11 13.98 11.83 25.25
C VAL A 11 13.50 10.37 25.36
N PRO A 12 14.40 9.36 25.28
CA PRO A 12 14.01 7.94 25.27
C PRO A 12 13.54 7.44 26.65
N VAL A 13 12.41 6.73 26.65
CA VAL A 13 11.87 6.02 27.83
C VAL A 13 12.74 4.79 28.13
N ARG A 14 13.36 4.77 29.31
CA ARG A 14 14.05 3.60 29.87
C ARG A 14 13.02 2.57 30.35
N ALA A 15 13.05 1.36 29.80
CA ALA A 15 12.33 0.21 30.33
C ALA A 15 12.92 -0.21 31.70
N GLY A 16 12.18 0.07 32.78
CA GLY A 16 12.47 -0.42 34.12
C GLY A 16 11.96 -1.85 34.29
N ARG A 17 12.88 -2.78 34.62
CA ARG A 17 12.54 -4.12 35.11
C ARG A 17 11.87 -4.01 36.47
N LEU A 18 10.63 -4.48 36.59
CA LEU A 18 10.00 -4.79 37.87
C LEU A 18 10.25 -6.26 38.19
N ASP A 19 11.04 -6.46 39.24
CA ASP A 19 11.30 -7.73 39.92
C ASP A 19 10.07 -8.11 40.73
N CYS A 20 9.46 -9.26 40.43
CA CYS A 20 8.33 -9.81 41.18
C CYS A 20 8.76 -11.16 41.76
N ARG A 21 9.13 -11.15 43.05
CA ARG A 21 9.36 -12.34 43.87
C ARG A 21 8.28 -12.49 44.94
N SER A 22 7.88 -13.75 45.12
CA SER A 22 7.06 -14.33 46.21
C SER A 22 5.56 -14.02 46.12
N ARG A 23 4.61 -14.95 46.32
CA ARG A 23 4.57 -16.24 47.02
C ARG A 23 3.56 -17.15 46.31
N ALA A 24 3.86 -18.44 46.24
CA ALA A 24 2.85 -19.49 46.13
C ALA A 24 3.36 -20.76 46.82
N GLU A 25 2.54 -21.28 47.72
CA GLU A 25 2.78 -22.42 48.59
C GLU A 25 2.58 -23.78 47.90
N ASN A 26 3.15 -24.78 48.54
CA ASN A 26 3.19 -26.21 48.25
C ASN A 26 1.86 -26.85 47.79
N SER A 27 1.97 -27.70 46.78
CA SER A 27 1.39 -29.07 46.81
C SER A 27 2.17 -29.96 45.83
N GLY A 28 2.81 -31.00 46.36
CA GLY A 28 3.68 -31.89 45.59
C GLY A 28 2.95 -33.02 44.88
N ALA A 29 3.62 -33.59 43.88
CA ALA A 29 3.73 -35.04 43.67
C ALA A 29 4.76 -35.31 42.54
N SER A 30 5.56 -36.34 42.78
CA SER A 30 6.72 -36.80 42.03
C SER A 30 6.42 -37.37 40.63
N LEU A 31 7.41 -37.31 39.73
CA LEU A 31 7.99 -38.49 39.06
C LEU A 31 9.20 -38.07 38.18
N SER A 32 10.40 -38.37 38.66
CA SER A 32 11.66 -38.20 37.91
C SER A 32 12.08 -39.52 37.26
N ALA A 33 12.22 -39.54 35.93
CA ALA A 33 12.91 -40.61 35.22
C ALA A 33 14.33 -40.15 34.85
N ARG A 34 15.33 -40.78 35.47
CA ARG A 34 16.77 -40.62 35.18
C ARG A 34 17.13 -41.39 33.91
N LEU A 35 17.76 -40.74 32.92
CA LEU A 35 18.59 -41.42 31.92
C LEU A 35 20.08 -41.11 32.15
N LYS A 36 20.84 -42.19 32.32
CA LYS A 36 22.29 -42.24 32.51
C LYS A 36 23.01 -41.85 31.21
N ARG A 37 24.07 -41.03 31.30
CA ARG A 37 25.09 -40.89 30.25
C ARG A 37 26.34 -41.70 30.65
N PRO A 38 26.97 -42.47 29.75
CA PRO A 38 28.20 -43.19 30.06
C PRO A 38 29.43 -42.29 29.91
N HIS A 39 30.36 -42.45 30.85
CA HIS A 39 31.75 -42.01 30.76
C HIS A 39 32.52 -42.84 29.73
N LEU A 40 33.31 -42.18 28.89
CA LEU A 40 34.50 -42.75 28.25
C LEU A 40 35.56 -41.65 28.20
N GLY A 41 36.59 -41.81 29.04
CA GLY A 41 37.76 -40.95 29.05
C GLY A 41 38.72 -41.28 27.91
N LYS A 42 39.48 -40.27 27.48
CA LYS A 42 40.83 -40.39 26.92
C LYS A 42 41.59 -39.10 27.19
N SER A 43 42.89 -39.27 27.36
CA SER A 43 43.88 -38.46 28.06
C SER A 43 44.12 -37.04 27.51
N GLU A 44 44.18 -36.08 28.43
CA GLU A 44 44.90 -34.81 28.28
C GLU A 44 46.42 -35.07 28.25
N ARG A 45 47.00 -35.08 27.06
CA ARG A 45 48.39 -34.70 26.74
C ARG A 45 48.64 -35.14 25.30
N ASP A 46 48.82 -34.16 24.41
CA ASP A 46 49.31 -34.23 23.01
C ASP A 46 48.48 -33.44 21.97
N VAL A 47 48.01 -32.24 22.34
CA VAL A 47 47.56 -31.22 21.37
C VAL A 47 48.14 -29.86 21.76
N LYS A 48 49.46 -29.72 21.70
CA LYS A 48 50.15 -28.42 21.81
C LYS A 48 51.20 -28.31 20.70
N ASN A 49 50.74 -28.05 19.47
CA ASN A 49 51.46 -27.33 18.40
C ASN A 49 50.75 -27.51 17.04
N ALA A 50 49.51 -27.01 16.94
CA ALA A 50 48.92 -26.68 15.64
C ALA A 50 48.97 -25.15 15.49
N PRO A 51 49.41 -24.59 14.34
CA PRO A 51 49.37 -23.16 14.12
C PRO A 51 47.91 -22.71 14.21
N ARG A 52 47.61 -21.84 15.17
CA ARG A 52 46.31 -21.16 15.25
C ARG A 52 46.18 -20.30 13.99
N THR A 53 45.45 -20.80 13.01
CA THR A 53 44.89 -19.96 11.94
C THR A 53 44.10 -18.87 12.64
N ARG A 54 44.56 -17.62 12.53
CA ARG A 54 43.74 -16.47 12.92
C ARG A 54 42.51 -16.53 12.03
N SER A 55 41.38 -16.96 12.58
CA SER A 55 40.09 -16.81 11.91
C SER A 55 39.90 -15.31 11.72
N THR A 56 40.01 -14.84 10.48
CA THR A 56 39.54 -13.51 10.11
C THR A 56 38.12 -13.38 10.67
N PRO A 57 37.78 -12.31 11.40
CA PRO A 57 36.41 -12.11 11.84
C PRO A 57 35.48 -12.23 10.64
N LEU A 58 34.49 -13.13 10.70
CA LEU A 58 33.47 -13.23 9.67
C LEU A 58 32.79 -11.86 9.58
N ALA A 59 32.83 -11.25 8.40
CA ALA A 59 32.20 -9.97 8.16
C ALA A 59 30.68 -10.09 8.40
N ASP A 60 30.09 -9.11 9.06
CA ASP A 60 28.67 -9.14 9.43
C ASP A 60 27.78 -9.21 8.19
N ILE A 61 26.75 -10.06 8.24
CA ILE A 61 25.70 -10.10 7.23
C ILE A 61 24.76 -8.93 7.47
N ILE A 62 24.61 -8.04 6.48
CA ILE A 62 23.76 -6.85 6.58
C ILE A 62 22.76 -6.78 5.42
N ARG A 63 21.81 -5.84 5.52
CA ARG A 63 20.90 -5.47 4.42
C ARG A 63 21.38 -4.21 3.72
N ILE A 64 21.20 -4.13 2.40
CA ILE A 64 21.65 -3.01 1.56
C ILE A 64 21.07 -1.66 2.02
N GLU A 65 19.83 -1.62 2.53
CA GLU A 65 19.25 -0.36 3.05
C GLU A 65 20.05 0.27 4.20
N HIS A 66 20.90 -0.50 4.88
CA HIS A 66 21.75 -0.04 5.97
C HIS A 66 23.19 0.29 5.54
N ILE A 67 23.52 0.18 4.25
CA ILE A 67 24.90 0.23 3.74
C ILE A 67 25.69 1.47 4.20
N ALA A 68 25.02 2.62 4.29
CA ALA A 68 25.63 3.88 4.69
C ALA A 68 26.28 3.85 6.09
N ARG A 69 25.81 2.96 6.98
CA ARG A 69 26.34 2.80 8.34
C ARG A 69 27.67 2.05 8.40
N TYR A 70 28.08 1.45 7.28
CA TYR A 70 29.20 0.51 7.20
C TYR A 70 30.34 1.00 6.32
N ASP A 71 30.41 2.29 5.98
CA ASP A 71 31.51 2.84 5.18
C ASP A 71 32.90 2.50 5.77
N GLY A 72 33.79 2.00 4.93
CA GLY A 72 35.12 1.50 5.30
C GLY A 72 35.13 0.14 6.02
N GLN A 73 33.99 -0.48 6.29
CA GLN A 73 33.90 -1.74 7.03
C GLN A 73 33.72 -2.95 6.10
N PRO A 74 34.24 -4.13 6.48
CA PRO A 74 33.95 -5.37 5.78
C PRO A 74 32.52 -5.84 6.11
N VAL A 75 31.75 -6.18 5.09
CA VAL A 75 30.38 -6.68 5.22
C VAL A 75 30.13 -7.85 4.27
N THR A 76 29.12 -8.65 4.60
CA THR A 76 28.61 -9.73 3.75
C THR A 76 27.18 -9.39 3.29
N LEU A 77 26.92 -9.51 2.00
CA LEU A 77 25.60 -9.32 1.39
C LEU A 77 25.11 -10.63 0.78
N GLN A 78 23.83 -10.95 0.98
CA GLN A 78 23.18 -12.12 0.40
C GLN A 78 22.07 -11.64 -0.53
N GLY A 79 22.11 -12.05 -1.79
CA GLY A 79 21.18 -11.50 -2.77
C GLY A 79 21.27 -12.16 -4.14
N TRP A 80 20.86 -11.41 -5.15
CA TRP A 80 20.75 -11.85 -6.53
C TRP A 80 21.46 -10.88 -7.47
N LEU A 81 22.07 -11.42 -8.53
CA LEU A 81 22.67 -10.62 -9.59
C LEU A 81 21.58 -9.97 -10.46
N GLN A 82 21.40 -8.66 -10.37
CA GLN A 82 20.42 -7.94 -11.19
C GLN A 82 20.99 -7.53 -12.55
N LEU A 83 22.25 -7.10 -12.59
CA LEU A 83 22.92 -6.66 -13.80
C LEU A 83 24.43 -6.90 -13.67
N LYS A 84 25.11 -7.19 -14.78
CA LYS A 84 26.57 -7.25 -14.81
C LYS A 84 27.12 -6.46 -15.99
N THR A 85 28.23 -5.78 -15.77
CA THR A 85 29.03 -5.12 -16.82
C THR A 85 30.51 -5.30 -16.52
N GLY A 86 31.37 -5.13 -17.52
CA GLY A 86 32.81 -5.29 -17.34
C GLY A 86 33.59 -4.36 -18.27
N LYS A 87 34.74 -3.87 -17.80
CA LYS A 87 35.66 -3.04 -18.58
C LYS A 87 37.11 -3.28 -18.13
N GLY A 88 37.93 -3.82 -19.03
CA GLY A 88 39.35 -4.09 -18.76
C GLY A 88 39.52 -5.02 -17.56
N LYS A 89 40.13 -4.50 -16.47
CA LYS A 89 40.45 -5.26 -15.24
C LYS A 89 39.33 -5.23 -14.18
N LEU A 90 38.19 -4.60 -14.49
CA LEU A 90 37.07 -4.42 -13.57
C LEU A 90 35.84 -5.18 -14.06
N GLN A 91 35.18 -5.83 -13.11
CA GLN A 91 33.86 -6.43 -13.28
C GLN A 91 32.91 -5.79 -12.26
N PHE A 92 31.76 -5.32 -12.73
CA PHE A 92 30.74 -4.66 -11.91
C PHE A 92 29.50 -5.54 -11.85
N LEU A 93 29.09 -5.90 -10.65
CA LEU A 93 27.87 -6.65 -10.38
C LEU A 93 26.89 -5.74 -9.65
N ARG A 94 25.68 -5.54 -10.18
CA ARG A 94 24.58 -4.93 -9.40
C ARG A 94 23.89 -6.04 -8.64
N VAL A 95 24.00 -6.01 -7.31
CA VAL A 95 23.45 -7.01 -6.42
C VAL A 95 22.22 -6.43 -5.72
N ARG A 96 21.10 -7.15 -5.77
CA ARG A 96 19.87 -6.80 -5.04
C ARG A 96 19.62 -7.80 -3.91
N ASP A 97 19.10 -7.35 -2.78
CA ASP A 97 18.77 -8.20 -1.61
C ASP A 97 17.29 -8.09 -1.16
N GLY A 98 16.49 -7.31 -1.90
CA GLY A 98 15.10 -7.00 -1.56
C GLY A 98 14.92 -5.75 -0.69
N THR A 99 15.98 -5.18 -0.14
CA THR A 99 15.98 -3.86 0.52
C THR A 99 16.64 -2.76 -0.30
N GLY A 100 17.43 -3.15 -1.28
CA GLY A 100 18.11 -2.23 -2.14
C GLY A 100 18.87 -2.91 -3.27
N VAL A 101 19.67 -2.09 -3.95
CA VAL A 101 20.59 -2.52 -5.01
C VAL A 101 21.93 -1.83 -4.78
N ILE A 102 23.02 -2.57 -4.80
CA ILE A 102 24.38 -2.04 -4.64
C ILE A 102 25.27 -2.45 -5.79
N GLN A 103 26.21 -1.60 -6.18
CA GLN A 103 27.31 -1.96 -7.06
C GLN A 103 28.40 -2.68 -6.27
N ALA A 104 28.65 -3.94 -6.61
CA ALA A 104 29.81 -4.71 -6.16
C ALA A 104 30.90 -4.66 -7.24
N VAL A 105 32.07 -4.15 -6.89
CA VAL A 105 33.22 -3.94 -7.78
C VAL A 105 34.26 -5.01 -7.53
N ILE A 106 34.50 -5.82 -8.55
CA ILE A 106 35.55 -6.84 -8.55
C ILE A 106 36.73 -6.29 -9.35
N PHE A 107 37.87 -6.11 -8.68
CA PHE A 107 39.14 -5.77 -9.32
C PHE A 107 39.98 -7.03 -9.48
N GLN A 108 40.51 -7.28 -10.68
CA GLN A 108 41.32 -8.46 -10.99
C GLN A 108 42.50 -8.67 -10.03
N GLY A 109 43.10 -7.60 -9.50
CA GLY A 109 44.21 -7.72 -8.54
C GLY A 109 43.79 -8.05 -7.10
N SER A 110 42.49 -8.03 -6.80
CA SER A 110 41.94 -8.25 -5.45
C SER A 110 41.32 -9.65 -5.26
N VAL A 111 41.15 -10.42 -6.34
CA VAL A 111 40.47 -11.73 -6.32
C VAL A 111 41.24 -12.75 -7.16
N THR A 112 40.93 -14.04 -7.00
CA THR A 112 41.54 -15.08 -7.84
C THR A 112 41.02 -15.02 -9.28
N PRO A 113 41.79 -15.49 -10.27
CA PRO A 113 41.34 -15.60 -11.67
C PRO A 113 40.04 -16.39 -11.82
N GLU A 114 39.87 -17.45 -11.02
CA GLU A 114 38.69 -18.32 -11.04
C GLU A 114 37.43 -17.56 -10.60
N LEU A 115 37.53 -16.77 -9.52
CA LEU A 115 36.43 -15.93 -9.04
C LEU A 115 36.05 -14.88 -10.07
N LEU A 116 37.04 -14.23 -10.69
CA LEU A 116 36.80 -13.25 -11.74
C LEU A 116 36.08 -13.85 -12.96
N GLU A 117 36.49 -15.04 -13.40
CA GLU A 117 35.83 -15.74 -14.52
C GLU A 117 34.41 -16.19 -14.15
N ALA A 118 34.20 -16.69 -12.93
CA ALA A 118 32.87 -17.02 -12.43
C ALA A 118 31.95 -15.78 -12.46
N ALA A 119 32.42 -14.64 -11.94
CA ALA A 119 31.68 -13.39 -11.94
C ALA A 119 31.32 -12.87 -13.35
N LYS A 120 32.20 -13.07 -14.34
CA LYS A 120 31.92 -12.70 -15.74
C LYS A 120 30.82 -13.56 -16.36
N ARG A 121 30.81 -14.86 -16.08
CA ARG A 121 29.87 -15.82 -16.68
C ARG A 121 28.52 -15.87 -15.98
N LEU A 122 28.46 -15.47 -14.70
CA LEU A 122 27.28 -15.59 -13.85
C LEU A 122 25.99 -15.04 -14.51
N PRO A 123 24.96 -15.86 -14.77
CA PRO A 123 23.70 -15.42 -15.34
C PRO A 123 22.97 -14.42 -14.43
N LEU A 124 22.11 -13.58 -15.02
CA LEU A 124 21.21 -12.72 -14.24
C LEU A 124 20.34 -13.58 -13.33
N GLU A 125 19.96 -13.02 -12.19
CA GLU A 125 19.14 -13.66 -11.15
C GLU A 125 19.77 -14.88 -10.46
N SER A 126 21.04 -15.17 -10.74
CA SER A 126 21.84 -16.07 -9.91
C SER A 126 21.91 -15.56 -8.47
N SER A 127 21.73 -16.46 -7.50
CA SER A 127 21.83 -16.13 -6.07
C SER A 127 23.27 -16.25 -5.59
N LEU A 128 23.68 -15.31 -4.73
CA LEU A 128 25.07 -15.10 -4.39
C LEU A 128 25.25 -14.52 -2.99
N VAL A 129 26.40 -14.82 -2.40
CA VAL A 129 26.91 -14.21 -1.16
C VAL A 129 28.19 -13.44 -1.53
N VAL A 130 28.20 -12.13 -1.30
CA VAL A 130 29.34 -11.26 -1.62
C VAL A 130 29.89 -10.67 -0.34
N THR A 131 31.18 -10.86 -0.12
CA THR A 131 31.90 -10.21 0.98
C THR A 131 32.82 -9.14 0.41
N GLY A 132 32.87 -7.99 1.05
CA GLY A 132 33.75 -6.91 0.62
C GLY A 132 33.76 -5.72 1.58
N VAL A 133 34.55 -4.71 1.23
CA VAL A 133 34.64 -3.47 2.01
C VAL A 133 33.74 -2.42 1.38
N VAL A 134 32.84 -1.84 2.17
CA VAL A 134 31.98 -0.74 1.72
C VAL A 134 32.82 0.50 1.50
N LYS A 135 32.54 1.23 0.42
CA LYS A 135 33.17 2.51 0.10
C LYS A 135 32.14 3.52 -0.32
N ALA A 136 32.16 4.69 0.31
CA ALA A 136 31.47 5.87 -0.20
C ALA A 136 32.07 6.30 -1.55
N ASP A 137 31.24 6.35 -2.59
CA ASP A 137 31.54 7.01 -3.87
C ASP A 137 30.25 7.67 -4.35
N PRO A 138 30.18 9.01 -4.42
CA PRO A 138 28.98 9.73 -4.88
C PRO A 138 28.47 9.33 -6.27
N ARG A 139 29.33 8.69 -7.09
CA ARG A 139 29.00 8.22 -8.44
C ARG A 139 28.51 6.77 -8.45
N ALA A 140 28.62 6.04 -7.35
CA ALA A 140 28.21 4.65 -7.27
C ALA A 140 26.69 4.52 -7.46
N PRO A 141 26.23 3.76 -8.47
CA PRO A 141 24.82 3.56 -8.72
C PRO A 141 24.24 2.56 -7.73
N GLY A 142 22.96 2.71 -7.40
CA GLY A 142 22.32 1.83 -6.42
C GLY A 142 21.14 2.50 -5.74
N ILE A 143 20.54 1.77 -4.83
CA ILE A 143 19.42 2.20 -4.00
C ILE A 143 19.65 1.59 -2.60
N PRO A 144 20.02 2.39 -1.58
CA PRO A 144 20.48 3.77 -1.71
C PRO A 144 21.76 3.85 -2.58
N GLY A 145 21.92 4.95 -3.33
CA GLY A 145 23.13 5.22 -4.11
C GLY A 145 24.25 5.81 -3.26
N GLY A 146 25.41 6.07 -3.86
CA GLY A 146 26.54 6.72 -3.18
C GLY A 146 27.50 5.77 -2.46
N TYR A 147 27.27 4.46 -2.54
CA TYR A 147 28.11 3.43 -1.94
C TYR A 147 28.32 2.27 -2.90
N GLU A 148 29.53 1.70 -2.88
CA GLU A 148 29.87 0.48 -3.58
C GLU A 148 30.59 -0.52 -2.65
N LEU A 149 30.58 -1.79 -3.04
CA LEU A 149 31.25 -2.86 -2.31
C LEU A 149 32.51 -3.30 -3.07
N GLY A 150 33.68 -3.01 -2.53
CA GLY A 150 34.94 -3.56 -3.05
C GLY A 150 35.05 -5.04 -2.68
N VAL A 151 34.78 -5.93 -3.65
CA VAL A 151 34.64 -7.37 -3.41
C VAL A 151 35.96 -8.01 -3.03
N THR A 152 35.94 -8.80 -1.96
CA THR A 152 37.05 -9.65 -1.50
C THR A 152 36.73 -11.13 -1.64
N ASP A 153 35.44 -11.50 -1.59
CA ASP A 153 34.99 -12.88 -1.77
C ASP A 153 33.59 -12.93 -2.42
N LEU A 154 33.33 -13.99 -3.19
CA LEU A 154 32.09 -14.21 -3.91
C LEU A 154 31.79 -15.70 -3.93
N GLN A 155 30.67 -16.08 -3.31
CA GLN A 155 30.12 -17.42 -3.37
C GLN A 155 28.84 -17.41 -4.21
N VAL A 156 28.79 -18.25 -5.23
CA VAL A 156 27.55 -18.52 -5.98
C VAL A 156 26.76 -19.58 -5.23
N VAL A 157 25.52 -19.24 -4.83
CA VAL A 157 24.60 -20.18 -4.18
C VAL A 157 23.88 -21.00 -5.23
N GLN A 158 23.40 -20.34 -6.29
CA GLN A 158 22.76 -20.97 -7.43
C GLN A 158 23.04 -20.15 -8.70
N GLU A 159 23.47 -20.83 -9.76
CA GLU A 159 23.42 -20.26 -11.11
C GLU A 159 22.00 -20.34 -11.66
N SER A 160 21.46 -19.21 -12.08
CA SER A 160 20.14 -19.17 -12.69
C SER A 160 20.16 -19.80 -14.10
N ALA A 161 19.05 -20.42 -14.47
CA ALA A 161 18.74 -20.68 -15.88
C ALA A 161 18.56 -19.35 -16.64
N GLU A 162 18.35 -19.43 -17.96
CA GLU A 162 18.07 -18.24 -18.78
C GLU A 162 16.88 -17.46 -18.21
N TYR A 163 17.14 -16.23 -17.77
CA TYR A 163 16.12 -15.38 -17.16
C TYR A 163 15.31 -14.68 -18.25
N PRO A 164 13.97 -14.88 -18.30
CA PRO A 164 13.16 -14.42 -19.43
C PRO A 164 13.06 -12.90 -19.54
N ILE A 165 13.23 -12.17 -18.43
CA ILE A 165 13.16 -10.71 -18.38
C ILE A 165 14.57 -10.14 -18.45
N GLY A 166 15.18 -10.21 -19.63
CA GLY A 166 16.49 -9.60 -19.89
C GLY A 166 16.46 -8.06 -19.84
N PRO A 167 17.62 -7.37 -19.95
CA PRO A 167 17.73 -5.92 -19.83
C PRO A 167 17.06 -5.10 -20.95
N LYS A 168 16.60 -5.76 -22.03
CA LYS A 168 15.85 -5.12 -23.10
C LYS A 168 14.44 -4.79 -22.62
N GLU A 169 13.81 -3.81 -23.23
CA GLU A 169 12.40 -3.52 -22.97
C GLU A 169 11.51 -4.69 -23.42
N HIS A 170 10.44 -4.92 -22.66
CA HIS A 170 9.44 -5.94 -22.93
C HIS A 170 8.05 -5.32 -22.88
N GLY A 171 7.13 -5.85 -23.68
CA GLY A 171 5.73 -5.44 -23.62
C GLY A 171 5.09 -5.78 -22.27
N VAL A 172 4.14 -4.95 -21.82
CA VAL A 172 3.54 -5.12 -20.49
C VAL A 172 2.76 -6.45 -20.35
N GLU A 173 2.21 -6.98 -21.44
CA GLU A 173 1.53 -8.28 -21.42
C GLU A 173 2.49 -9.41 -21.06
N PHE A 174 3.65 -9.50 -21.74
CA PHE A 174 4.70 -10.46 -21.41
C PHE A 174 5.20 -10.31 -19.96
N LEU A 175 5.37 -9.08 -19.50
CA LEU A 175 5.79 -8.79 -18.12
C LEU A 175 4.74 -9.24 -17.09
N MET A 176 3.44 -9.13 -17.44
CA MET A 176 2.36 -9.60 -16.59
C MET A 176 2.19 -11.12 -16.62
N ASP A 177 2.48 -11.79 -17.73
CA ASP A 177 2.52 -13.26 -17.80
C ASP A 177 3.72 -13.86 -17.04
N ASN A 178 4.73 -13.03 -16.79
CA ASN A 178 5.87 -13.34 -15.94
C ASN A 178 5.84 -12.52 -14.65
N ARG A 179 4.66 -12.17 -14.12
CA ARG A 179 4.53 -11.23 -12.99
C ARG A 179 5.34 -11.69 -11.79
N HIS A 180 5.30 -12.98 -11.46
CA HIS A 180 6.09 -13.59 -10.38
C HIS A 180 7.62 -13.34 -10.49
N LEU A 181 8.15 -13.08 -11.68
CA LEU A 181 9.54 -12.67 -11.91
C LEU A 181 9.67 -11.14 -12.04
N TRP A 182 8.74 -10.49 -12.74
CA TRP A 182 8.79 -9.05 -12.97
C TRP A 182 8.73 -8.22 -11.68
N LEU A 183 8.11 -8.75 -10.62
CA LEU A 183 8.14 -8.16 -9.28
C LEU A 183 9.56 -7.86 -8.76
N ARG A 184 10.58 -8.52 -9.29
CA ARG A 184 12.00 -8.34 -8.93
C ARG A 184 12.66 -7.14 -9.61
N SER A 185 11.99 -6.55 -10.61
CA SER A 185 12.46 -5.35 -11.28
C SER A 185 12.41 -4.14 -10.34
N ASN A 186 13.33 -3.19 -10.54
CA ASN A 186 13.43 -1.98 -9.72
C ASN A 186 12.10 -1.22 -9.63
N ARG A 187 11.41 -1.03 -10.76
CA ARG A 187 10.11 -0.34 -10.81
C ARG A 187 9.07 -1.03 -9.93
N GLN A 188 8.85 -2.32 -10.10
CA GLN A 188 7.83 -3.04 -9.34
C GLN A 188 8.20 -3.16 -7.85
N TRP A 189 9.48 -3.36 -7.55
CA TRP A 189 9.98 -3.34 -6.18
C TRP A 189 9.73 -2.00 -5.48
N ALA A 190 9.98 -0.88 -6.15
CA ALA A 190 9.71 0.46 -5.60
C ALA A 190 8.22 0.69 -5.35
N ILE A 191 7.35 0.34 -6.31
CA ILE A 191 5.90 0.47 -6.18
C ILE A 191 5.38 -0.31 -4.97
N LEU A 192 5.85 -1.55 -4.77
CA LEU A 192 5.43 -2.37 -3.63
C LEU A 192 5.91 -1.83 -2.27
N ARG A 193 7.10 -1.20 -2.21
CA ARG A 193 7.58 -0.53 -1.00
C ARG A 193 6.81 0.74 -0.68
N VAL A 194 6.47 1.52 -1.71
CA VAL A 194 5.56 2.68 -1.57
C VAL A 194 4.20 2.22 -1.08
N ARG A 195 3.61 1.19 -1.70
CA ARG A 195 2.35 0.57 -1.23
C ARG A 195 2.40 0.15 0.24
N ALA A 196 3.45 -0.56 0.64
CA ALA A 196 3.60 -1.00 2.03
C ALA A 196 3.63 0.18 3.02
N THR A 197 4.25 1.30 2.62
CA THR A 197 4.32 2.52 3.42
C THR A 197 2.98 3.23 3.49
N ILE A 198 2.27 3.33 2.37
CA ILE A 198 0.91 3.87 2.31
C ILE A 198 -0.01 3.09 3.26
N ILE A 199 0.00 1.76 3.19
CA ILE A 199 -0.80 0.89 4.07
C ILE A 199 -0.44 1.09 5.55
N LYS A 200 0.86 1.21 5.85
CA LYS A 200 1.31 1.49 7.21
C LYS A 200 0.82 2.86 7.67
N ALA A 201 0.97 3.91 6.87
CA ALA A 201 0.55 5.27 7.21
C ALA A 201 -0.96 5.37 7.41
N MET A 202 -1.75 4.63 6.61
CA MET A 202 -3.19 4.48 6.80
C MET A 202 -3.53 3.97 8.20
N ARG A 203 -2.92 2.85 8.60
CA ARG A 203 -3.14 2.25 9.93
C ARG A 203 -2.64 3.15 11.05
N ASP A 204 -1.42 3.67 10.93
CA ASP A 204 -0.81 4.53 11.95
C ASP A 204 -1.71 5.75 12.23
N TRP A 205 -2.21 6.43 11.18
CA TRP A 205 -3.09 7.59 11.38
C TRP A 205 -4.40 7.20 12.06
N LEU A 206 -5.04 6.12 11.64
CA LEU A 206 -6.30 5.66 12.24
C LEU A 206 -6.11 5.27 13.70
N ASP A 207 -5.08 4.47 14.00
CA ASP A 207 -4.74 4.03 15.34
C ASP A 207 -4.41 5.23 16.26
N ASP A 208 -3.62 6.19 15.77
CA ASP A 208 -3.26 7.41 16.51
C ASP A 208 -4.46 8.37 16.72
N ASN A 209 -5.52 8.25 15.91
CA ASN A 209 -6.76 9.03 16.01
C ASN A 209 -7.92 8.28 16.69
N GLY A 210 -7.60 7.18 17.39
CA GLY A 210 -8.52 6.46 18.26
C GLY A 210 -9.53 5.58 17.55
N PHE A 211 -9.27 5.20 16.30
CA PHE A 211 -10.07 4.19 15.61
C PHE A 211 -9.65 2.78 16.07
N ILE A 212 -10.61 1.86 16.07
CA ILE A 212 -10.37 0.44 16.35
C ILE A 212 -10.51 -0.35 15.04
N LEU A 213 -9.51 -1.19 14.72
CA LEU A 213 -9.63 -2.15 13.63
C LEU A 213 -10.64 -3.24 14.01
N VAL A 214 -11.72 -3.35 13.25
CA VAL A 214 -12.73 -4.41 13.37
C VAL A 214 -12.92 -5.04 12.01
N ASP A 215 -12.48 -6.30 11.85
CA ASP A 215 -12.57 -7.01 10.58
C ASP A 215 -14.02 -7.36 10.24
N THR A 216 -14.45 -6.99 9.03
CA THR A 216 -15.80 -7.26 8.51
C THR A 216 -15.80 -8.53 7.65
N PRO A 217 -16.93 -9.25 7.57
CA PRO A 217 -17.00 -10.49 6.79
C PRO A 217 -16.84 -10.23 5.29
N ILE A 218 -16.15 -11.15 4.60
CA ILE A 218 -15.97 -11.13 3.14
C ILE A 218 -17.10 -11.89 2.42
N LEU A 219 -17.61 -12.96 3.02
CA LEU A 219 -18.79 -13.67 2.52
C LEU A 219 -20.03 -12.97 3.07
N THR A 220 -20.89 -12.48 2.18
CA THR A 220 -22.07 -11.67 2.53
C THR A 220 -23.33 -12.25 1.88
N PRO A 221 -24.50 -12.18 2.56
CA PRO A 221 -25.76 -12.66 1.99
C PRO A 221 -26.45 -11.63 1.10
N SER A 222 -26.01 -10.36 1.14
CA SER A 222 -26.67 -9.23 0.48
C SER A 222 -25.66 -8.28 -0.16
N ALA A 223 -26.11 -7.58 -1.20
CA ALA A 223 -25.35 -6.48 -1.83
C ALA A 223 -25.23 -5.28 -0.88
N ALA A 224 -24.28 -4.38 -1.14
CA ALA A 224 -24.19 -3.09 -0.45
C ALA A 224 -24.08 -1.93 -1.45
N GLU A 225 -23.27 -2.08 -2.51
CA GLU A 225 -23.05 -1.09 -3.57
C GLU A 225 -23.88 -1.38 -4.84
N GLY A 226 -24.92 -2.20 -4.71
CA GLY A 226 -25.79 -2.63 -5.81
C GLY A 226 -25.55 -4.07 -6.27
N THR A 227 -26.54 -4.63 -6.97
CA THR A 227 -26.60 -6.06 -7.30
C THR A 227 -25.91 -6.44 -8.62
N THR A 228 -25.40 -5.46 -9.37
CA THR A 228 -24.92 -5.63 -10.76
C THR A 228 -23.50 -6.15 -10.88
N THR A 229 -22.66 -5.94 -9.85
CA THR A 229 -21.21 -6.25 -9.88
C THR A 229 -20.79 -7.22 -8.76
N LEU A 230 -21.65 -8.17 -8.42
CA LEU A 230 -21.36 -9.17 -7.38
C LEU A 230 -20.67 -10.42 -7.94
N PHE A 231 -19.67 -10.92 -7.22
CA PHE A 231 -19.22 -12.31 -7.38
C PHE A 231 -20.03 -13.21 -6.47
N GLN A 232 -20.75 -14.17 -7.05
CA GLN A 232 -21.52 -15.16 -6.31
C GLN A 232 -20.71 -16.44 -6.11
N THR A 233 -20.86 -17.07 -4.95
CA THR A 233 -20.33 -18.39 -4.60
C THR A 233 -21.41 -19.22 -3.89
N ASP A 234 -21.23 -20.55 -3.85
CA ASP A 234 -22.08 -21.45 -3.08
C ASP A 234 -21.60 -21.53 -1.63
N PHE A 235 -22.53 -21.33 -0.70
CA PHE A 235 -22.32 -21.46 0.74
C PHE A 235 -23.26 -22.55 1.27
N HIS A 236 -22.85 -23.81 1.08
CA HIS A 236 -23.60 -24.98 1.55
C HIS A 236 -25.01 -25.09 0.96
N GLY A 237 -25.17 -24.76 -0.33
CA GLY A 237 -26.46 -24.76 -1.02
C GLY A 237 -27.23 -23.43 -0.92
N GLU A 238 -26.71 -22.45 -0.20
CA GLU A 238 -27.23 -21.08 -0.18
C GLU A 238 -26.30 -20.14 -0.96
N PRO A 239 -26.80 -19.14 -1.69
CA PRO A 239 -25.95 -18.18 -2.36
C PRO A 239 -25.27 -17.24 -1.36
N ALA A 240 -23.96 -17.05 -1.51
CA ALA A 240 -23.19 -16.00 -0.85
C ALA A 240 -22.48 -15.14 -1.89
N PHE A 241 -22.12 -13.92 -1.52
CA PHE A 241 -21.45 -12.96 -2.38
C PHE A 241 -20.16 -12.46 -1.74
N LEU A 242 -19.11 -12.26 -2.55
CA LEU A 242 -17.91 -11.60 -2.09
C LEU A 242 -18.18 -10.11 -1.86
N ALA A 243 -17.76 -9.60 -0.71
CA ALA A 243 -18.04 -8.23 -0.26
C ALA A 243 -17.50 -7.17 -1.23
N GLN A 244 -18.35 -6.23 -1.60
CA GLN A 244 -17.96 -5.01 -2.32
C GLN A 244 -17.41 -3.94 -1.36
N THR A 245 -17.79 -4.02 -0.09
CA THR A 245 -17.53 -3.06 0.99
C THR A 245 -17.82 -3.73 2.34
N GLY A 246 -17.10 -3.32 3.40
CA GLY A 246 -17.40 -3.65 4.80
C GLY A 246 -18.33 -2.65 5.50
N GLN A 247 -18.75 -1.57 4.84
CA GLN A 247 -19.44 -0.43 5.43
C GLN A 247 -20.62 -0.80 6.33
N LEU A 248 -21.59 -1.57 5.82
CA LEU A 248 -22.82 -1.87 6.58
C LEU A 248 -22.51 -2.53 7.94
N TYR A 249 -21.45 -3.33 8.02
CA TYR A 249 -21.00 -3.98 9.26
C TYR A 249 -20.26 -2.98 10.16
N ASN A 250 -19.47 -2.07 9.60
CA ASN A 250 -18.84 -1.01 10.37
C ASN A 250 -19.85 -0.03 10.98
N GLU A 251 -20.98 0.23 10.30
CA GLU A 251 -22.10 0.97 10.89
C GLU A 251 -22.68 0.27 12.13
N ALA A 252 -22.63 -1.07 12.22
CA ALA A 252 -22.98 -1.76 13.46
C ALA A 252 -21.87 -1.61 14.53
N ASN A 253 -20.61 -1.71 14.11
CA ASN A 253 -19.46 -1.66 15.01
C ASN A 253 -19.32 -0.30 15.73
N ILE A 254 -19.67 0.83 15.09
CA ILE A 254 -19.58 2.14 15.73
C ILE A 254 -20.45 2.27 16.99
N PHE A 255 -21.55 1.53 17.10
CA PHE A 255 -22.37 1.53 18.32
C PHE A 255 -21.70 0.80 19.49
N ALA A 256 -20.65 0.00 19.23
CA ALA A 256 -19.85 -0.65 20.26
C ALA A 256 -18.55 0.12 20.57
N VAL A 257 -17.88 0.67 19.56
CA VAL A 257 -16.52 1.23 19.71
C VAL A 257 -16.39 2.72 19.35
N GLY A 258 -17.46 3.37 18.90
CA GLY A 258 -17.49 4.78 18.52
C GLY A 258 -16.83 5.08 17.17
N LYS A 259 -15.55 4.71 17.01
CA LYS A 259 -14.78 4.85 15.76
C LYS A 259 -14.18 3.51 15.36
N THR A 260 -14.48 3.05 14.16
CA THR A 260 -14.03 1.76 13.66
C THR A 260 -13.46 1.91 12.26
N TYR A 261 -12.63 0.97 11.87
CA TYR A 261 -12.32 0.74 10.46
C TYR A 261 -12.17 -0.74 10.20
N CYS A 262 -12.47 -1.16 8.97
CA CYS A 262 -11.99 -2.44 8.46
C CYS A 262 -10.95 -2.18 7.37
N PHE A 263 -10.09 -3.18 7.13
CA PHE A 263 -9.07 -3.09 6.10
C PHE A 263 -8.88 -4.46 5.46
N GLY A 264 -9.51 -4.66 4.31
CA GLY A 264 -9.56 -5.97 3.66
C GLY A 264 -9.68 -5.90 2.14
N PRO A 265 -9.71 -7.08 1.49
CA PRO A 265 -10.01 -7.18 0.08
C PRO A 265 -11.49 -6.90 -0.19
N THR A 266 -11.75 -6.16 -1.25
CA THR A 266 -13.08 -5.87 -1.80
C THR A 266 -13.15 -6.34 -3.24
N PHE A 267 -14.33 -6.80 -3.65
CA PHE A 267 -14.52 -7.46 -4.92
C PHE A 267 -15.59 -6.74 -5.75
N ARG A 268 -15.28 -6.48 -7.02
CA ARG A 268 -16.25 -5.91 -7.97
C ARG A 268 -16.18 -6.72 -9.27
N ALA A 269 -17.27 -7.38 -9.62
CA ALA A 269 -17.44 -8.10 -10.89
C ALA A 269 -17.69 -7.14 -12.07
N GLU A 270 -16.93 -6.04 -12.09
CA GLU A 270 -16.99 -5.01 -13.11
C GLU A 270 -16.48 -5.58 -14.45
N LYS A 271 -17.20 -5.29 -15.54
CA LYS A 271 -16.87 -5.74 -16.89
C LYS A 271 -16.00 -4.73 -17.64
N SER A 272 -15.81 -3.54 -17.06
CA SER A 272 -14.96 -2.48 -17.60
C SER A 272 -13.47 -2.85 -17.62
N LYS A 273 -12.80 -2.54 -18.73
CA LYS A 273 -11.35 -2.79 -18.97
C LYS A 273 -10.49 -1.52 -18.86
N THR A 274 -10.89 -0.55 -18.04
CA THR A 274 -10.15 0.71 -17.92
C THR A 274 -8.90 0.56 -17.05
N ARG A 275 -7.99 1.54 -17.14
CA ARG A 275 -6.78 1.64 -16.31
C ARG A 275 -7.00 1.80 -14.79
N ARG A 276 -8.25 2.05 -14.36
CA ARG A 276 -8.66 2.36 -12.96
C ARG A 276 -9.45 1.25 -12.26
N HIS A 277 -9.64 0.08 -12.88
CA HIS A 277 -10.45 -1.00 -12.33
C HIS A 277 -9.66 -2.31 -12.14
N LEU A 278 -9.92 -2.97 -11.00
CA LEU A 278 -9.52 -4.33 -10.65
C LEU A 278 -10.77 -5.06 -10.16
N GLN A 279 -10.77 -6.40 -10.26
CA GLN A 279 -11.87 -7.22 -9.75
C GLN A 279 -11.68 -7.61 -8.28
N GLU A 280 -10.45 -7.57 -7.79
CA GLU A 280 -10.03 -7.73 -6.40
C GLU A 280 -9.04 -6.61 -6.10
N PHE A 281 -9.33 -5.81 -5.07
CA PHE A 281 -8.51 -4.69 -4.64
C PHE A 281 -8.64 -4.51 -3.13
N TRP A 282 -7.82 -3.66 -2.53
CA TRP A 282 -7.83 -3.42 -1.09
C TRP A 282 -8.48 -2.08 -0.77
N MET A 283 -9.34 -2.10 0.23
CA MET A 283 -10.01 -0.91 0.74
C MET A 283 -9.78 -0.79 2.25
N VAL A 284 -9.60 0.45 2.70
CA VAL A 284 -9.70 0.82 4.11
C VAL A 284 -10.97 1.64 4.28
N GLU A 285 -11.80 1.25 5.25
CA GLU A 285 -13.17 1.73 5.36
C GLU A 285 -13.48 2.20 6.80
N PRO A 286 -13.14 3.44 7.16
CA PRO A 286 -13.47 4.01 8.46
C PRO A 286 -14.94 4.43 8.57
N GLU A 287 -15.53 4.24 9.75
CA GLU A 287 -16.89 4.66 10.10
C GLU A 287 -16.90 5.27 11.52
N ILE A 288 -17.67 6.34 11.72
CA ILE A 288 -17.54 7.22 12.89
C ILE A 288 -18.92 7.62 13.42
N ALA A 289 -19.23 7.27 14.67
CA ALA A 289 -20.44 7.75 15.36
C ALA A 289 -20.35 9.25 15.69
N PHE A 290 -21.50 9.93 15.68
CA PHE A 290 -21.65 11.38 15.92
C PHE A 290 -20.83 12.25 14.96
N CYS A 291 -20.65 11.78 13.73
CA CYS A 291 -19.89 12.45 12.67
C CYS A 291 -20.83 12.86 11.55
N LYS A 292 -20.83 14.14 11.18
CA LYS A 292 -21.56 14.66 10.02
C LYS A 292 -20.63 14.75 8.81
N LEU A 293 -21.21 14.99 7.62
CA LEU A 293 -20.43 15.16 6.40
C LEU A 293 -19.30 16.19 6.56
N GLU A 294 -19.52 17.34 7.21
CA GLU A 294 -18.50 18.38 7.35
C GLU A 294 -17.29 17.89 8.17
N ASP A 295 -17.56 17.16 9.26
CA ASP A 295 -16.52 16.51 10.08
C ASP A 295 -15.78 15.44 9.28
N LEU A 296 -16.52 14.67 8.47
CA LEU A 296 -15.97 13.62 7.61
C LEU A 296 -14.94 14.20 6.61
N LEU A 297 -15.27 15.33 5.95
CA LEU A 297 -14.36 15.97 4.99
C LEU A 297 -13.05 16.43 5.66
N GLU A 298 -13.13 16.96 6.89
CA GLU A 298 -11.94 17.34 7.67
C GLU A 298 -11.07 16.13 8.02
N ILE A 299 -11.69 15.00 8.37
CA ILE A 299 -10.99 13.74 8.67
C ILE A 299 -10.31 13.20 7.42
N GLU A 300 -11.01 13.16 6.28
CA GLU A 300 -10.48 12.66 5.01
C GLU A 300 -9.27 13.49 4.53
N GLU A 301 -9.33 14.83 4.60
CA GLU A 301 -8.21 15.67 4.16
C GLU A 301 -6.97 15.56 5.07
N GLN A 302 -7.17 15.40 6.38
CA GLN A 302 -6.07 15.14 7.32
C GLN A 302 -5.45 13.76 7.08
N TYR A 303 -6.28 12.75 6.87
CA TYR A 303 -5.87 11.38 6.61
C TYR A 303 -5.02 11.26 5.34
N VAL A 304 -5.52 11.80 4.21
CA VAL A 304 -4.79 11.76 2.93
C VAL A 304 -3.53 12.62 2.99
N SER A 305 -3.58 13.79 3.64
CA SER A 305 -2.37 14.61 3.86
C SER A 305 -1.30 13.80 4.59
N TYR A 306 -1.64 13.12 5.69
CA TYR A 306 -0.68 12.31 6.44
C TYR A 306 -0.05 11.22 5.58
N ILE A 307 -0.86 10.44 4.85
CA ILE A 307 -0.38 9.35 3.98
C ILE A 307 0.64 9.87 2.94
N VAL A 308 0.32 11.00 2.29
CA VAL A 308 1.21 11.57 1.26
C VAL A 308 2.50 12.09 1.90
N GLN A 309 2.42 12.83 3.01
CA GLN A 309 3.61 13.40 3.66
C GLN A 309 4.54 12.32 4.22
N ILE A 310 4.01 11.25 4.83
CA ILE A 310 4.81 10.10 5.29
C ILE A 310 5.47 9.40 4.09
N THR A 311 4.74 9.21 3.01
CA THR A 311 5.29 8.56 1.81
C THR A 311 6.42 9.39 1.19
N LEU A 312 6.28 10.72 1.10
CA LEU A 312 7.34 11.61 0.63
C LEU A 312 8.59 11.53 1.51
N ALA A 313 8.41 11.49 2.84
CA ALA A 313 9.51 11.44 3.79
C ALA A 313 10.26 10.09 3.75
N GLU A 314 9.53 8.98 3.69
CA GLU A 314 10.13 7.65 3.83
C GLU A 314 10.51 6.96 2.50
N ARG A 315 9.93 7.41 1.37
CA ARG A 315 10.08 6.75 0.06
C ARG A 315 10.64 7.64 -1.04
N ALA A 316 11.39 8.67 -0.67
CA ALA A 316 12.04 9.55 -1.65
C ALA A 316 12.93 8.81 -2.67
N ASN A 317 13.63 7.75 -2.24
CA ASN A 317 14.47 6.94 -3.14
C ASN A 317 13.63 6.15 -4.15
N GLU A 318 12.56 5.52 -3.68
CA GLU A 318 11.62 4.78 -4.52
C GLU A 318 10.86 5.70 -5.48
N LEU A 319 10.39 6.86 -5.03
CA LEU A 319 9.73 7.85 -5.90
C LEU A 319 10.68 8.41 -6.96
N LYS A 320 11.95 8.67 -6.60
CA LYS A 320 12.99 9.06 -7.56
C LYS A 320 13.25 7.97 -8.59
N LEU A 321 13.27 6.70 -8.18
CA LEU A 321 13.44 5.55 -9.08
C LEU A 321 12.27 5.41 -10.06
N LEU A 322 11.07 5.80 -9.65
CA LEU A 322 9.89 5.85 -10.50
C LEU A 322 9.82 7.09 -11.40
N GLU A 323 10.82 7.97 -11.31
CA GLU A 323 10.87 9.25 -12.03
C GLU A 323 9.64 10.14 -11.72
N ARG A 324 9.08 9.97 -10.51
CA ARG A 324 7.90 10.71 -10.06
C ARG A 324 8.27 12.15 -9.71
N ASP A 325 7.68 13.12 -10.40
CA ASP A 325 7.65 14.51 -9.90
C ASP A 325 6.81 14.57 -8.63
N THR A 326 7.44 15.02 -7.54
CA THR A 326 6.86 15.11 -6.20
C THR A 326 6.39 16.51 -5.85
N THR A 327 6.55 17.49 -6.73
CA THR A 327 6.21 18.89 -6.49
C THR A 327 4.73 19.09 -6.17
N ALA A 328 3.84 18.39 -6.89
CA ALA A 328 2.39 18.41 -6.62
C ALA A 328 2.05 17.73 -5.29
N LEU A 329 2.67 16.57 -5.02
CA LEU A 329 2.46 15.81 -3.78
C LEU A 329 2.87 16.60 -2.53
N ALA A 330 3.94 17.41 -2.61
CA ALA A 330 4.38 18.25 -1.50
C ALA A 330 3.33 19.29 -1.06
N LYS A 331 2.39 19.65 -1.95
CA LYS A 331 1.29 20.59 -1.66
C LYS A 331 0.07 19.93 -1.02
N VAL A 332 0.05 18.60 -0.94
CA VAL A 332 -1.06 17.83 -0.35
C VAL A 332 -1.01 17.98 1.16
N ILE A 333 -1.59 19.08 1.62
CA ILE A 333 -1.73 19.48 3.01
C ILE A 333 -3.12 20.11 3.14
N ALA A 334 -3.86 19.69 4.16
CA ALA A 334 -5.16 20.26 4.51
C ALA A 334 -5.09 21.78 4.79
N PRO A 335 -6.18 22.54 4.59
CA PRO A 335 -7.46 22.09 4.07
C PRO A 335 -7.46 21.90 2.55
N PHE A 336 -8.28 20.96 2.07
CA PHE A 336 -8.51 20.71 0.65
C PHE A 336 -9.66 21.57 0.11
N PRO A 337 -9.60 21.97 -1.18
CA PRO A 337 -10.71 22.61 -1.85
C PRO A 337 -11.97 21.74 -1.81
N ARG A 338 -13.13 22.40 -1.75
CA ARG A 338 -14.46 21.79 -1.74
C ARG A 338 -15.32 22.49 -2.80
N ILE A 339 -15.99 21.72 -3.64
CA ILE A 339 -16.91 22.21 -4.68
C ILE A 339 -18.20 21.40 -4.63
N SER A 340 -19.35 22.05 -4.76
CA SER A 340 -20.62 21.32 -4.85
C SER A 340 -20.74 20.61 -6.20
N TYR A 341 -21.54 19.54 -6.27
CA TYR A 341 -21.91 18.91 -7.55
C TYR A 341 -22.50 19.93 -8.52
N ASP A 342 -23.38 20.82 -8.04
CA ASP A 342 -24.01 21.88 -8.84
C ASP A 342 -22.97 22.80 -9.50
N ASP A 343 -22.00 23.28 -8.72
CA ASP A 343 -20.93 24.14 -9.21
C ASP A 343 -19.97 23.39 -10.14
N ALA A 344 -19.69 22.12 -9.85
CA ALA A 344 -18.86 21.27 -10.71
C ALA A 344 -19.51 21.06 -12.08
N VAL A 345 -20.82 20.77 -12.14
CA VAL A 345 -21.58 20.67 -13.41
C VAL A 345 -21.54 21.98 -14.19
N ALA A 346 -21.74 23.12 -13.53
CA ALA A 346 -21.67 24.43 -14.17
C ALA A 346 -20.26 24.69 -14.75
N MET A 347 -19.22 24.34 -14.00
CA MET A 347 -17.82 24.47 -14.41
C MET A 347 -17.47 23.58 -15.61
N ILE A 348 -17.90 22.31 -15.58
CA ILE A 348 -17.73 21.34 -16.68
C ILE A 348 -18.42 21.86 -17.95
N ASN A 349 -19.68 22.27 -17.85
CA ASN A 349 -20.46 22.73 -19.00
C ASN A 349 -19.90 24.01 -19.62
N ALA A 350 -19.41 24.93 -18.79
CA ALA A 350 -18.72 26.13 -19.28
C ALA A 350 -17.41 25.80 -20.02
N ALA A 351 -16.66 24.78 -19.57
CA ALA A 351 -15.44 24.33 -20.22
C ALA A 351 -15.70 23.53 -21.50
N ALA A 352 -16.70 22.65 -21.49
CA ALA A 352 -17.16 21.92 -22.67
C ALA A 352 -17.58 22.89 -23.79
N ALA A 353 -18.31 23.96 -23.45
CA ALA A 353 -18.68 25.02 -24.39
C ALA A 353 -17.48 25.76 -25.01
N ARG A 354 -16.32 25.76 -24.33
CA ARG A 354 -15.06 26.31 -24.86
C ARG A 354 -14.23 25.31 -25.65
N GLY A 355 -14.68 24.06 -25.77
CA GLY A 355 -13.93 23.00 -26.47
C GLY A 355 -12.69 22.53 -25.72
N VAL A 356 -12.71 22.56 -24.39
CA VAL A 356 -11.60 22.06 -23.56
C VAL A 356 -11.42 20.56 -23.77
N THR A 357 -10.17 20.12 -23.87
CA THR A 357 -9.77 18.71 -23.87
C THR A 357 -9.10 18.34 -22.55
N VAL A 358 -9.11 17.06 -22.21
CA VAL A 358 -8.51 16.54 -20.97
C VAL A 358 -7.43 15.48 -21.24
N PRO A 359 -6.36 15.44 -20.41
CA PRO A 359 -5.35 14.40 -20.50
C PRO A 359 -5.91 13.02 -20.11
N PRO A 360 -5.24 11.92 -20.48
CA PRO A 360 -3.97 11.85 -21.18
C PRO A 360 -4.07 11.90 -22.72
N ASN A 361 -5.27 11.77 -23.28
CA ASN A 361 -5.48 11.55 -24.72
C ASN A 361 -6.01 12.79 -25.47
N ASP A 362 -6.04 13.95 -24.83
CA ASP A 362 -6.71 15.15 -25.34
C ASP A 362 -8.17 14.88 -25.76
N GLU A 363 -8.85 14.05 -24.98
CA GLU A 363 -10.26 13.72 -25.22
C GLU A 363 -11.13 14.97 -24.99
N PRO A 364 -12.11 15.27 -25.87
CA PRO A 364 -13.03 16.37 -25.66
C PRO A 364 -13.78 16.20 -24.34
N LEU A 365 -13.88 17.27 -23.55
CA LEU A 365 -14.73 17.29 -22.36
C LEU A 365 -16.20 17.40 -22.78
N PRO A 366 -17.04 16.37 -22.59
CA PRO A 366 -18.45 16.47 -22.90
C PRO A 366 -19.17 17.35 -21.89
N ALA A 367 -20.23 18.04 -22.34
CA ALA A 367 -21.21 18.63 -21.43
C ALA A 367 -21.95 17.51 -20.68
N ILE A 368 -22.37 17.81 -19.45
CA ILE A 368 -23.05 16.89 -18.56
C ILE A 368 -24.41 17.45 -18.13
N ALA A 369 -25.44 16.61 -18.13
CA ALA A 369 -26.74 17.00 -17.59
C ALA A 369 -26.72 16.90 -16.06
N TRP A 370 -27.45 17.79 -15.39
CA TRP A 370 -27.65 17.66 -13.95
C TRP A 370 -28.38 16.34 -13.65
N GLY A 371 -27.84 15.55 -12.72
CA GLY A 371 -28.33 14.21 -12.42
C GLY A 371 -27.48 13.09 -13.01
N ASP A 372 -26.56 13.39 -13.94
CA ASP A 372 -25.62 12.39 -14.46
C ASP A 372 -24.40 12.24 -13.55
N ASP A 373 -23.84 11.03 -13.53
CA ASP A 373 -22.61 10.71 -12.82
C ASP A 373 -21.36 11.20 -13.58
N PHE A 374 -20.28 11.48 -12.85
CA PHE A 374 -19.05 12.01 -13.43
C PHE A 374 -18.23 10.88 -14.06
N GLY A 375 -18.21 10.85 -15.40
CA GLY A 375 -17.25 10.03 -16.13
C GLY A 375 -15.80 10.50 -15.93
N ALA A 376 -14.84 9.65 -16.30
CA ALA A 376 -13.41 9.94 -16.17
C ALA A 376 -12.95 11.30 -16.76
N PRO A 377 -13.48 11.80 -17.90
CA PRO A 377 -13.15 13.13 -18.39
C PRO A 377 -13.58 14.27 -17.46
N ALA A 378 -14.79 14.18 -16.90
CA ALA A 378 -15.34 15.18 -16.00
C ALA A 378 -14.54 15.24 -14.69
N GLU A 379 -14.27 14.08 -14.07
CA GLU A 379 -13.42 14.00 -12.87
C GLU A 379 -12.03 14.58 -13.11
N THR A 380 -11.41 14.23 -14.25
CA THR A 380 -10.07 14.70 -14.62
C THR A 380 -10.05 16.21 -14.79
N PHE A 381 -11.06 16.77 -15.47
CA PHE A 381 -11.20 18.21 -15.63
C PHE A 381 -11.35 18.91 -14.27
N VAL A 382 -12.30 18.48 -13.44
CA VAL A 382 -12.56 19.09 -12.12
C VAL A 382 -11.30 19.05 -11.27
N ALA A 383 -10.65 17.89 -11.14
CA ALA A 383 -9.44 17.75 -10.35
C ALA A 383 -8.27 18.59 -10.88
N SER A 384 -8.16 18.79 -12.20
CA SER A 384 -7.11 19.62 -12.80
C SER A 384 -7.22 21.12 -12.52
N GLN A 385 -8.36 21.59 -12.00
CA GLN A 385 -8.53 23.00 -11.61
C GLN A 385 -7.86 23.33 -10.26
N PHE A 386 -7.34 22.32 -9.56
CA PHE A 386 -6.77 22.44 -8.22
C PHE A 386 -5.35 21.88 -8.16
N ASP A 387 -4.55 22.39 -7.23
CA ASP A 387 -3.14 21.99 -7.05
C ASP A 387 -2.93 20.83 -6.07
N ARG A 388 -4.03 20.30 -5.52
CA ARG A 388 -4.13 19.20 -4.56
C ARG A 388 -5.51 18.53 -4.69
N PRO A 389 -5.78 17.40 -4.02
CA PRO A 389 -7.08 16.75 -4.07
C PRO A 389 -8.25 17.69 -3.75
N VAL A 390 -9.38 17.50 -4.42
CA VAL A 390 -10.60 18.32 -4.26
C VAL A 390 -11.80 17.44 -3.92
N PHE A 391 -12.61 17.88 -2.97
CA PHE A 391 -13.90 17.27 -2.70
C PHE A 391 -14.94 17.78 -3.68
N VAL A 392 -15.63 16.86 -4.35
CA VAL A 392 -16.95 17.14 -4.93
C VAL A 392 -17.99 16.64 -3.95
N HIS A 393 -18.91 17.50 -3.51
CA HIS A 393 -19.90 17.14 -2.49
C HIS A 393 -21.35 17.38 -2.93
N HIS A 394 -22.26 16.71 -2.23
CA HIS A 394 -23.70 16.80 -2.43
C HIS A 394 -24.17 16.32 -3.81
N TYR A 395 -23.84 15.06 -4.14
CA TYR A 395 -24.28 14.44 -5.39
C TYR A 395 -25.80 14.20 -5.41
N PRO A 396 -26.41 14.11 -6.61
CA PRO A 396 -27.81 13.72 -6.75
C PRO A 396 -28.08 12.36 -6.12
N SER A 397 -29.10 12.29 -5.26
CA SER A 397 -29.48 11.07 -4.53
C SER A 397 -29.81 9.89 -5.46
N ALA A 398 -30.26 10.17 -6.68
CA ALA A 398 -30.68 9.16 -7.65
C ALA A 398 -29.53 8.33 -8.24
N ILE A 399 -28.29 8.84 -8.21
CA ILE A 399 -27.10 8.17 -8.75
C ILE A 399 -26.17 7.62 -7.67
N LYS A 400 -26.54 7.77 -6.40
CA LYS A 400 -25.75 7.29 -5.26
C LYS A 400 -26.47 6.15 -4.53
N ALA A 401 -25.76 5.51 -3.61
CA ALA A 401 -26.26 4.37 -2.87
C ALA A 401 -27.44 4.72 -1.95
N PHE A 402 -28.29 3.73 -1.66
CA PHE A 402 -29.56 3.93 -0.95
C PHE A 402 -29.41 4.42 0.51
N TYR A 403 -28.24 4.21 1.12
CA TYR A 403 -27.99 4.46 2.55
C TYR A 403 -27.57 5.90 2.86
N MET A 404 -27.36 6.75 1.85
CA MET A 404 -26.81 8.10 2.03
C MET A 404 -27.88 9.09 2.53
N GLU A 405 -27.59 9.83 3.60
CA GLU A 405 -28.50 10.83 4.19
C GLU A 405 -28.87 11.91 3.16
N PRO A 406 -30.17 12.22 2.93
CA PRO A 406 -30.58 13.32 2.05
C PRO A 406 -30.22 14.68 2.64
N GLU A 407 -29.95 15.69 1.80
CA GLU A 407 -29.71 17.05 2.31
C GLU A 407 -31.02 17.69 2.82
N PRO A 408 -31.04 18.26 4.04
CA PRO A 408 -32.22 18.95 4.56
C PRO A 408 -32.72 20.06 3.64
N GLY A 409 -33.98 19.94 3.20
CA GLY A 409 -34.60 20.90 2.28
C GLY A 409 -34.23 20.72 0.80
N ARG A 410 -33.34 19.77 0.46
CA ARG A 410 -32.95 19.40 -0.91
C ARG A 410 -32.79 17.89 -1.06
N ALA A 411 -33.88 17.14 -0.88
CA ALA A 411 -33.84 15.68 -0.88
C ALA A 411 -33.37 15.05 -2.22
N GLU A 412 -33.36 15.82 -3.31
CA GLU A 412 -32.80 15.42 -4.60
C GLU A 412 -31.27 15.27 -4.59
N VAL A 413 -30.57 15.80 -3.58
CA VAL A 413 -29.14 15.57 -3.32
C VAL A 413 -28.93 14.87 -1.97
N CYS A 414 -27.84 14.13 -1.85
CA CYS A 414 -27.46 13.44 -0.62
C CYS A 414 -26.16 13.99 -0.05
N ARG A 415 -25.98 13.87 1.27
CA ARG A 415 -24.81 14.29 2.03
C ARG A 415 -23.64 13.34 1.80
N SER A 416 -23.12 13.40 0.58
CA SER A 416 -22.02 12.59 0.07
C SER A 416 -20.86 13.46 -0.40
N ALA A 417 -19.67 12.87 -0.47
CA ALA A 417 -18.53 13.47 -1.14
C ALA A 417 -17.63 12.41 -1.77
N ASP A 418 -17.04 12.79 -2.89
CA ASP A 418 -15.96 12.04 -3.53
C ASP A 418 -14.70 12.93 -3.48
N LEU A 419 -13.56 12.36 -3.07
CA LEU A 419 -12.27 13.04 -3.08
C LEU A 419 -11.51 12.68 -4.36
N LEU A 420 -11.33 13.67 -5.22
CA LEU A 420 -10.66 13.50 -6.52
C LEU A 420 -9.18 13.86 -6.40
N ALA A 421 -8.31 12.90 -6.67
CA ALA A 421 -6.88 13.14 -6.81
C ALA A 421 -6.59 13.91 -8.12
N PRO A 422 -5.65 14.87 -8.09
CA PRO A 422 -5.27 15.67 -9.26
C PRO A 422 -4.55 14.81 -10.32
N GLU A 423 -4.04 15.44 -11.37
CA GLU A 423 -3.20 14.78 -12.39
C GLU A 423 -3.93 13.65 -13.15
N GLY A 424 -5.27 13.71 -13.20
CA GLY A 424 -6.11 12.77 -13.96
C GLY A 424 -6.25 11.38 -13.34
N TYR A 425 -5.98 11.23 -12.03
CA TYR A 425 -6.23 9.99 -11.30
C TYR A 425 -7.71 9.82 -10.93
N GLY A 426 -8.40 10.93 -10.59
CA GLY A 426 -9.82 10.92 -10.25
C GLY A 426 -10.06 10.43 -8.83
N GLU A 427 -11.24 9.86 -8.59
CA GLU A 427 -11.72 9.45 -7.28
C GLU A 427 -10.78 8.45 -6.55
N ILE A 428 -10.33 8.83 -5.36
CA ILE A 428 -9.56 8.00 -4.42
C ILE A 428 -10.33 7.65 -3.14
N ILE A 429 -11.31 8.48 -2.75
CA ILE A 429 -12.23 8.24 -1.64
C ILE A 429 -13.66 8.52 -2.11
N GLY A 430 -14.59 7.66 -1.71
CA GLY A 430 -16.02 7.94 -1.69
C GLY A 430 -16.55 7.82 -0.27
N GLY A 431 -17.32 8.80 0.18
CA GLY A 431 -17.83 8.88 1.55
C GLY A 431 -19.19 9.55 1.63
N SER A 432 -19.91 9.31 2.74
CA SER A 432 -21.16 10.00 3.02
C SER A 432 -21.57 9.94 4.49
N GLU A 433 -22.46 10.85 4.84
CA GLU A 433 -23.30 10.73 6.03
C GLU A 433 -24.39 9.69 5.77
N ARG A 434 -24.69 8.86 6.77
CA ARG A 434 -25.62 7.73 6.64
C ARG A 434 -26.99 8.10 7.18
N MET A 435 -28.04 7.58 6.53
CA MET A 435 -29.42 7.72 6.99
C MET A 435 -29.54 7.26 8.45
N SER A 436 -29.89 8.16 9.36
CA SER A 436 -30.06 7.82 10.80
C SER A 436 -31.53 7.62 11.21
N ASP A 437 -32.47 8.03 10.36
CA ASP A 437 -33.90 7.82 10.58
C ASP A 437 -34.36 6.45 10.01
N PRO A 438 -35.04 5.60 10.80
CA PRO A 438 -35.46 4.27 10.36
C PRO A 438 -36.53 4.30 9.26
N ASP A 439 -37.43 5.28 9.26
CA ASP A 439 -38.51 5.38 8.28
C ASP A 439 -37.97 5.85 6.93
N VAL A 440 -37.04 6.81 6.95
CA VAL A 440 -36.33 7.27 5.74
C VAL A 440 -35.53 6.12 5.11
N LEU A 441 -34.80 5.35 5.93
CA LEU A 441 -34.01 4.21 5.45
C LEU A 441 -34.90 3.08 4.90
N LEU A 442 -36.03 2.77 5.56
CA LEU A 442 -36.99 1.80 5.06
C LEU A 442 -37.58 2.22 3.70
N ALA A 443 -37.94 3.49 3.54
CA ALA A 443 -38.42 4.03 2.28
C ALA A 443 -37.36 3.92 1.16
N ALA A 444 -36.08 4.12 1.49
CA ALA A 444 -34.98 3.94 0.54
C ALA A 444 -34.81 2.46 0.14
N ILE A 445 -34.84 1.52 1.09
CA ILE A 445 -34.78 0.08 0.80
C ILE A 445 -35.90 -0.33 -0.17
N ASP A 446 -37.13 0.16 0.06
CA ASP A 446 -38.28 -0.12 -0.81
C ASP A 446 -38.10 0.46 -2.21
N ARG A 447 -37.67 1.73 -2.31
CA ARG A 447 -37.45 2.41 -3.58
C ARG A 447 -36.41 1.71 -4.45
N HIS A 448 -35.37 1.16 -3.82
CA HIS A 448 -34.31 0.41 -4.51
C HIS A 448 -34.66 -1.07 -4.75
N GLY A 449 -35.86 -1.53 -4.36
CA GLY A 449 -36.30 -2.91 -4.56
C GLY A 449 -35.49 -3.93 -3.77
N LEU A 450 -34.93 -3.54 -2.62
CA LEU A 450 -34.08 -4.38 -1.79
C LEU A 450 -34.92 -5.23 -0.82
N PRO A 451 -34.55 -6.49 -0.56
CA PRO A 451 -35.34 -7.38 0.29
C PRO A 451 -35.23 -6.96 1.76
N ARG A 452 -36.29 -6.38 2.33
CA ARG A 452 -36.32 -5.88 3.73
C ARG A 452 -35.77 -6.88 4.75
N GLN A 453 -36.09 -8.18 4.61
CA GLN A 453 -35.63 -9.22 5.54
C GLN A 453 -34.10 -9.31 5.61
N ALA A 454 -33.39 -9.12 4.50
CA ALA A 454 -31.93 -9.16 4.46
C ALA A 454 -31.28 -7.98 5.21
N TYR A 455 -31.99 -6.85 5.31
CA TYR A 455 -31.54 -5.62 5.97
C TYR A 455 -32.21 -5.38 7.33
N ALA A 456 -32.93 -6.35 7.87
CA ALA A 456 -33.64 -6.18 9.16
C ALA A 456 -32.68 -5.78 10.29
N TRP A 457 -31.50 -6.41 10.36
CA TRP A 457 -30.45 -6.08 11.31
C TRP A 457 -29.88 -4.67 11.10
N TYR A 458 -29.81 -4.21 9.85
CA TYR A 458 -29.30 -2.90 9.50
C TYR A 458 -30.29 -1.78 9.88
N ILE A 459 -31.60 -2.06 9.76
CA ILE A 459 -32.66 -1.19 10.30
C ILE A 459 -32.64 -1.13 11.82
N ASP A 460 -32.30 -2.25 12.50
CA ASP A 460 -32.23 -2.26 13.97
C ASP A 460 -31.18 -1.27 14.52
N LEU A 461 -30.13 -0.97 13.74
CA LEU A 461 -29.16 0.10 14.07
C LEU A 461 -29.82 1.48 14.20
N ARG A 462 -30.97 1.68 13.56
CA ARG A 462 -31.75 2.93 13.61
C ARG A 462 -32.84 2.89 14.69
N ARG A 463 -33.12 1.73 15.27
CA ARG A 463 -34.12 1.54 16.34
C ARG A 463 -33.51 1.62 17.74
N TYR A 464 -32.31 1.06 17.91
CA TYR A 464 -31.69 0.91 19.22
C TYR A 464 -30.53 1.87 19.42
N GLY A 465 -30.86 3.14 19.67
CA GLY A 465 -29.87 4.18 19.99
C GLY A 465 -29.16 4.78 18.79
N SER A 466 -29.91 5.04 17.70
CA SER A 466 -29.34 5.66 16.50
C SER A 466 -28.67 7.01 16.77
N ALA A 467 -27.68 7.35 15.94
CA ALA A 467 -26.96 8.61 15.97
C ALA A 467 -26.60 9.02 14.54
N PRO A 468 -26.41 10.32 14.25
CA PRO A 468 -25.74 10.77 13.04
C PRO A 468 -24.36 10.12 12.96
N HIS A 469 -24.01 9.56 11.80
CA HIS A 469 -22.71 8.93 11.58
C HIS A 469 -22.34 9.02 10.12
N SER A 470 -21.04 8.95 9.87
CA SER A 470 -20.47 9.08 8.55
C SER A 470 -19.26 8.16 8.42
N GLY A 471 -18.95 7.79 7.19
CA GLY A 471 -17.76 7.01 6.88
C GLY A 471 -17.40 7.11 5.42
N PHE A 472 -16.26 6.51 5.08
CA PHE A 472 -15.69 6.57 3.74
C PHE A 472 -14.92 5.30 3.40
N GLY A 473 -14.77 5.03 2.11
CA GLY A 473 -13.92 3.96 1.59
C GLY A 473 -12.78 4.56 0.78
N LEU A 474 -11.53 4.20 1.10
CA LEU A 474 -10.36 4.59 0.32
C LEU A 474 -9.77 3.38 -0.41
N GLY A 475 -9.71 3.47 -1.75
CA GLY A 475 -9.11 2.45 -2.60
C GLY A 475 -7.58 2.51 -2.61
N VAL A 476 -6.91 1.51 -2.03
CA VAL A 476 -5.45 1.49 -1.87
C VAL A 476 -4.75 1.57 -3.22
N GLU A 477 -5.15 0.74 -4.18
CA GLU A 477 -4.49 0.67 -5.49
C GLU A 477 -4.60 1.99 -6.29
N ARG A 478 -5.72 2.71 -6.21
CA ARG A 478 -5.84 4.05 -6.85
C ARG A 478 -4.93 5.07 -6.17
N THR A 479 -4.84 5.03 -4.84
CA THR A 479 -3.97 5.92 -4.06
C THR A 479 -2.49 5.68 -4.35
N VAL A 480 -2.07 4.41 -4.44
CA VAL A 480 -0.71 4.05 -4.84
C VAL A 480 -0.41 4.50 -6.26
N ALA A 481 -1.35 4.33 -7.20
CA ALA A 481 -1.14 4.77 -8.58
C ALA A 481 -0.91 6.29 -8.65
N TRP A 482 -1.71 7.08 -7.94
CA TRP A 482 -1.56 8.52 -7.89
C TRP A 482 -0.23 8.97 -7.28
N ILE A 483 0.12 8.44 -6.11
CA ILE A 483 1.35 8.83 -5.41
C ILE A 483 2.58 8.41 -6.23
N CYS A 484 2.56 7.23 -6.85
CA CYS A 484 3.66 6.75 -7.68
C CYS A 484 3.70 7.32 -9.10
N GLY A 485 2.66 8.00 -9.58
CA GLY A 485 2.61 8.49 -10.97
C GLY A 485 2.44 7.38 -12.01
N LEU A 486 1.57 6.39 -11.76
CA LEU A 486 1.42 5.20 -12.62
C LEU A 486 0.22 5.30 -13.58
N ASP A 487 0.43 4.85 -14.81
CA ASP A 487 -0.63 4.86 -15.84
C ASP A 487 -1.78 3.89 -15.55
N HIS A 488 -1.51 2.80 -14.85
CA HIS A 488 -2.50 1.74 -14.61
C HIS A 488 -2.35 1.08 -13.24
N ILE A 489 -3.46 0.93 -12.53
CA ILE A 489 -3.49 0.35 -11.18
C ILE A 489 -3.05 -1.12 -11.09
N ARG A 490 -2.97 -1.86 -12.20
CA ARG A 490 -2.52 -3.27 -12.21
C ARG A 490 -1.09 -3.46 -11.69
N GLU A 491 -0.26 -2.42 -11.72
CA GLU A 491 1.10 -2.45 -11.20
C GLU A 491 1.16 -2.21 -9.69
N THR A 492 0.09 -1.69 -9.09
CA THR A 492 0.05 -1.28 -7.68
C THR A 492 -0.21 -2.42 -6.70
N ILE A 493 -0.50 -3.62 -7.21
CA ILE A 493 -0.69 -4.83 -6.42
C ILE A 493 0.19 -5.95 -6.96
N ALA A 494 0.61 -6.88 -6.10
CA ALA A 494 1.56 -7.92 -6.48
C ALA A 494 1.04 -8.81 -7.62
N PHE A 495 -0.21 -9.26 -7.51
CA PHE A 495 -0.85 -10.14 -8.50
C PHE A 495 -2.27 -9.62 -8.81
N PRO A 496 -2.42 -8.73 -9.79
CA PRO A 496 -3.72 -8.11 -10.07
C PRO A 496 -4.74 -9.12 -10.58
N ARG A 497 -5.99 -8.99 -10.13
CA ARG A 497 -7.16 -9.67 -10.72
C ARG A 497 -7.90 -8.72 -11.65
N MET A 498 -8.01 -9.11 -12.91
CA MET A 498 -8.69 -8.35 -13.95
C MET A 498 -9.58 -9.31 -14.74
N LEU A 499 -10.51 -8.77 -15.52
CA LEU A 499 -11.46 -9.55 -16.33
C LEU A 499 -10.80 -10.65 -17.17
N ASN A 500 -9.60 -10.38 -17.69
CA ASN A 500 -8.85 -11.32 -18.52
C ASN A 500 -7.61 -11.90 -17.82
N ARG A 501 -7.48 -11.77 -16.49
CA ARG A 501 -6.29 -12.23 -15.75
C ARG A 501 -6.64 -12.73 -14.35
N LEU A 502 -6.52 -14.05 -14.19
CA LEU A 502 -6.60 -14.76 -12.91
C LEU A 502 -5.24 -15.36 -12.48
N ASN A 503 -4.37 -15.66 -13.44
CA ASN A 503 -3.10 -16.36 -13.21
C ASN A 503 -1.93 -15.42 -12.87
N PRO A 504 -0.91 -15.92 -12.12
CA PRO A 504 0.31 -15.17 -11.78
C PRO A 504 1.28 -14.90 -12.93
#